data_AF-A0A2N3EAL2-F1
#
_entry.id   AF-A0A2N3EAL2-F1
#
_cell.length_a   1.000
_cell.length_b   1.000
_cell.length_c   1.000
_cell.angle_alpha   90.00
_cell.angle_beta   90.00
_cell.angle_gamma   90.00
#
_symmetry.space_group_name_H-M   'P 1'
#
loop_
_entity.id
_entity.type
_entity.pdbx_description
1 polymer ?
#
loop_
_entity_poly.entity_id
_entity_poly.type
_entity_poly.pdbx_seq_one_letter_code
_entity_poly.pdbx_strand_id
1 'polypeptide(L)'
;MWAAYLAFYETTLPPETSADTWARFLAPAPGHIGLVAEDADGPLGFAHAILHAGTWSPKPVCYLEDLYVNEQARGQGAGRALIEALAKKGRAEGWLRLYWQTDTGNATARRLYDKVGKARNWVRYDLDL
;
A
#
# COMPACT_ATOMS: atom_id res chain seq x y z
N MET A 1 -14.82 1.88 2.11
CA MET A 1 -13.59 1.70 1.30
C MET A 1 -12.83 0.42 1.69
N TRP A 2 -12.43 0.22 2.95
CA TRP A 2 -11.79 -1.03 3.40
C TRP A 2 -12.58 -2.30 3.05
N ALA A 3 -13.88 -2.35 3.33
CA ALA A 3 -14.72 -3.49 2.94
C ALA A 3 -14.77 -3.72 1.41
N ALA A 4 -14.69 -2.67 0.61
CA ALA A 4 -14.66 -2.78 -0.86
C ALA A 4 -13.31 -3.29 -1.38
N TYR A 5 -12.22 -2.99 -0.66
CA TYR A 5 -10.91 -3.61 -0.90
C TYR A 5 -10.94 -5.11 -0.61
N LEU A 6 -11.48 -5.52 0.55
CA LEU A 6 -11.63 -6.94 0.89
C LEU A 6 -12.50 -7.68 -0.13
N ALA A 7 -13.62 -7.07 -0.56
CA ALA A 7 -14.47 -7.62 -1.60
C ALA A 7 -13.74 -7.77 -2.95
N PHE A 8 -12.89 -6.80 -3.33
CA PHE A 8 -12.07 -6.89 -4.55
C PHE A 8 -11.07 -8.07 -4.49
N TYR A 9 -10.56 -8.39 -3.31
CA TYR A 9 -9.71 -9.57 -3.07
C TYR A 9 -10.50 -10.84 -2.74
N GLU A 10 -11.83 -10.83 -2.89
CA GLU A 10 -12.73 -11.96 -2.61
C GLU A 10 -12.51 -12.56 -1.21
N THR A 11 -12.18 -11.71 -0.24
CA THR A 11 -11.85 -12.11 1.12
C THR A 11 -12.78 -11.48 2.13
N THR A 12 -12.98 -12.17 3.25
CA THR A 12 -13.65 -11.65 4.44
C THR A 12 -12.72 -11.85 5.62
N LEU A 13 -12.57 -10.81 6.42
CA LEU A 13 -11.78 -10.85 7.64
C LEU A 13 -12.71 -10.88 8.85
N PRO A 14 -12.33 -11.59 9.92
CA PRO A 14 -12.97 -11.43 11.22
C PRO A 14 -12.95 -9.94 11.65
N PRO A 15 -14.03 -9.42 12.27
CA PRO A 15 -14.11 -8.01 12.68
C PRO A 15 -12.92 -7.55 13.53
N GLU A 16 -12.42 -8.42 14.41
CA GLU A 16 -11.26 -8.19 15.27
C GLU A 16 -9.99 -7.91 14.46
N THR A 17 -9.79 -8.56 13.32
CA THR A 17 -8.61 -8.34 12.46
C THR A 17 -8.60 -6.92 11.89
N SER A 18 -9.77 -6.41 11.50
CA SER A 18 -9.90 -5.02 11.03
C SER A 18 -9.73 -4.03 12.18
N ALA A 19 -10.28 -4.32 13.36
CA ALA A 19 -10.10 -3.50 14.56
C ALA A 19 -8.62 -3.38 14.97
N ASP A 20 -7.89 -4.50 14.98
CA ASP A 20 -6.45 -4.52 15.28
C ASP A 20 -5.63 -3.74 14.26
N THR A 21 -6.01 -3.83 12.98
CA THR A 21 -5.39 -3.06 11.91
C THR A 21 -5.54 -1.56 12.15
N TRP A 22 -6.73 -1.10 12.54
CA TRP A 22 -6.93 0.31 12.90
C TRP A 22 -6.21 0.71 14.17
N ALA A 23 -6.17 -0.15 15.19
CA ALA A 23 -5.41 0.11 16.40
C ALA A 23 -3.92 0.33 16.07
N ARG A 24 -3.33 -0.45 15.16
CA ARG A 24 -1.93 -0.28 14.72
C ARG A 24 -1.69 1.03 13.97
N PHE A 25 -2.61 1.46 13.11
CA PHE A 25 -2.47 2.75 12.40
C PHE A 25 -2.69 3.98 13.27
N LEU A 26 -3.50 3.85 14.33
CA LEU A 26 -3.82 4.94 15.26
C LEU A 26 -2.87 5.00 16.46
N ALA A 27 -2.16 3.91 16.77
CA ALA A 27 -1.18 3.88 17.83
C ALA A 27 0.04 4.74 17.47
N PRO A 28 0.73 5.33 18.46
CA PRO A 28 2.01 6.02 18.27
C PRO A 28 3.17 5.02 18.10
N ALA A 29 2.92 3.91 17.40
CA ALA A 29 3.91 2.85 17.15
C ALA A 29 4.61 3.12 15.81
N PRO A 30 5.95 3.12 15.76
CA PRO A 30 6.67 3.32 14.52
C PRO A 30 6.41 2.14 13.58
N GLY A 31 6.14 2.43 12.31
CA GLY A 31 6.12 1.42 11.25
C GLY A 31 4.85 1.44 10.40
N HIS A 32 3.67 1.56 11.01
CA HIS A 32 2.42 1.53 10.27
C HIS A 32 2.06 2.91 9.71
N ILE A 33 1.79 2.98 8.42
CA ILE A 33 1.48 4.22 7.70
C ILE A 33 0.17 4.02 6.95
N GLY A 34 -0.85 4.80 7.29
CA GLY A 34 -2.10 4.88 6.55
C GLY A 34 -2.19 6.22 5.83
N LEU A 35 -2.49 6.20 4.53
CA LEU A 35 -2.79 7.39 3.73
C LEU A 35 -4.17 7.27 3.10
N VAL A 36 -4.87 8.40 2.98
CA VAL A 36 -6.12 8.53 2.23
C VAL A 36 -5.91 9.55 1.13
N ALA A 37 -6.38 9.24 -0.07
CA ALA A 37 -6.53 10.23 -1.14
C ALA A 37 -7.98 10.71 -1.13
N GLU A 38 -8.18 12.01 -1.18
CA GLU A 38 -9.50 12.65 -1.13
C GLU A 38 -9.59 13.80 -2.14
N ASP A 39 -10.81 14.12 -2.54
CA ASP A 39 -11.18 15.34 -3.25
C ASP A 39 -12.30 16.09 -2.51
N ALA A 40 -12.96 17.03 -3.18
CA ALA A 40 -14.05 17.80 -2.60
C ALA A 40 -15.29 16.94 -2.23
N ASP A 41 -15.49 15.80 -2.91
CA ASP A 41 -16.63 14.91 -2.72
C ASP A 41 -16.33 13.78 -1.74
N GLY A 42 -15.06 13.57 -1.39
CA GLY A 42 -14.62 12.74 -0.27
C GLY A 42 -13.48 11.78 -0.62
N PRO A 43 -13.35 10.65 0.11
CA PRO A 43 -12.22 9.74 -0.05
C PRO A 43 -12.32 8.94 -1.34
N LEU A 44 -11.25 9.00 -2.15
CA LEU A 44 -11.10 8.33 -3.44
C LEU A 44 -10.34 7.00 -3.35
N GLY A 45 -9.46 6.87 -2.37
CA GLY A 45 -8.57 5.72 -2.25
C GLY A 45 -7.77 5.75 -0.95
N PHE A 46 -7.09 4.65 -0.65
CA PHE A 46 -6.17 4.56 0.49
C PHE A 46 -4.93 3.74 0.16
N ALA A 47 -3.90 3.93 0.98
CA ALA A 47 -2.72 3.09 1.02
C ALA A 47 -2.35 2.71 2.46
N HIS A 48 -2.04 1.44 2.66
CA HIS A 48 -1.44 0.93 3.90
C HIS A 48 0.01 0.53 3.61
N ALA A 49 0.93 0.98 4.46
CA ALA A 49 2.32 0.65 4.32
C ALA A 49 2.99 0.36 5.66
N ILE A 50 4.00 -0.51 5.62
CA ILE A 50 4.80 -0.93 6.77
C ILE A 50 6.25 -0.54 6.53
N LEU A 51 6.78 0.33 7.37
CA LEU A 51 8.20 0.66 7.43
C LEU A 51 8.92 -0.34 8.34
N HIS A 52 9.97 -0.97 7.82
CA HIS A 52 10.72 -1.99 8.53
C HIS A 52 12.24 -1.85 8.31
N ALA A 53 13.03 -2.46 9.20
CA ALA A 53 14.47 -2.54 9.04
C ALA A 53 14.86 -3.46 7.87
N GLY A 54 15.94 -3.11 7.18
CA GLY A 54 16.60 -3.98 6.20
C GLY A 54 17.95 -4.47 6.72
N THR A 55 18.41 -5.62 6.23
CA THR A 55 19.72 -6.17 6.60
C THR A 55 20.85 -5.73 5.67
N TRP A 56 20.51 -5.11 4.52
CA TRP A 56 21.46 -4.72 3.47
C TRP A 56 21.78 -3.21 3.49
N SER A 57 21.31 -2.50 4.51
CA SER A 57 21.45 -1.04 4.66
C SER A 57 20.98 -0.63 6.05
N PRO A 58 21.60 0.39 6.69
CA PRO A 58 21.09 0.97 7.93
C PRO A 58 19.81 1.80 7.73
N LYS A 59 19.50 2.21 6.49
CA LYS A 59 18.25 2.91 6.14
C LYS A 59 17.08 1.92 6.05
N PRO A 60 15.89 2.27 6.56
CA PRO A 60 14.72 1.39 6.53
C PRO A 60 14.15 1.22 5.12
N VAL A 61 13.32 0.20 4.95
CA VAL A 61 12.58 -0.10 3.72
C VAL A 61 11.09 -0.08 4.02
N CYS A 62 10.28 0.38 3.08
CA CYS A 62 8.83 0.46 3.23
C CYS A 62 8.15 -0.52 2.27
N TYR A 63 7.29 -1.37 2.82
CA TYR A 63 6.39 -2.25 2.10
C TYR A 63 5.03 -1.55 1.97
N LEU A 64 4.60 -1.27 0.74
CA LEU A 64 3.22 -0.87 0.43
C LEU A 64 2.38 -2.15 0.35
N GLU A 65 1.63 -2.40 1.42
CA GLU A 65 0.87 -3.63 1.66
C GLU A 65 -0.45 -3.60 0.91
N ASP A 66 -1.23 -2.52 1.10
CA ASP A 66 -2.52 -2.35 0.44
C ASP A 66 -2.53 -1.05 -0.36
N LEU A 67 -3.04 -1.11 -1.59
CA LEU A 67 -3.36 0.07 -2.39
C LEU A 67 -4.73 -0.12 -3.05
N TYR A 68 -5.66 0.78 -2.76
CA TYR A 68 -7.00 0.73 -3.32
C TYR A 68 -7.47 2.12 -3.76
N VAL A 69 -8.20 2.12 -4.87
CA VAL A 69 -8.90 3.29 -5.39
C VAL A 69 -10.31 2.85 -5.74
N ASN A 70 -11.30 3.63 -5.30
CA ASN A 70 -12.71 3.44 -5.63
C ASN A 70 -12.87 3.30 -7.14
N GLU A 71 -13.73 2.40 -7.58
CA GLU A 71 -13.87 2.07 -9.00
C GLU A 71 -14.15 3.30 -9.87
N GLN A 72 -15.02 4.20 -9.39
CA GLN A 72 -15.37 5.44 -10.09
C GLN A 72 -14.18 6.42 -10.22
N ALA A 73 -13.22 6.35 -9.30
CA ALA A 73 -12.03 7.22 -9.26
C ALA A 73 -10.80 6.62 -9.98
N ARG A 74 -10.91 5.39 -10.51
CA ARG A 74 -9.79 4.74 -11.21
C ARG A 74 -9.47 5.49 -12.50
N GLY A 75 -8.18 5.54 -12.84
CA GLY A 75 -7.68 6.27 -14.01
C GLY A 75 -7.54 7.78 -13.82
N GLN A 76 -7.99 8.34 -12.69
CA GLN A 76 -7.94 9.78 -12.40
C GLN A 76 -6.70 10.22 -11.61
N GLY A 77 -5.79 9.29 -11.29
CA GLY A 77 -4.49 9.60 -10.68
C GLY A 77 -4.38 9.37 -9.17
N ALA A 78 -5.46 9.05 -8.46
CA ALA A 78 -5.44 8.83 -7.00
C ALA A 78 -4.40 7.78 -6.56
N GLY A 79 -4.33 6.63 -7.25
CA GLY A 79 -3.34 5.59 -6.93
C GLY A 79 -1.90 6.05 -7.14
N ARG A 80 -1.64 6.90 -8.14
CA ARG A 80 -0.31 7.50 -8.35
C ARG A 80 0.03 8.46 -7.22
N ALA A 81 -0.92 9.32 -6.84
CA ALA A 81 -0.73 10.30 -5.77
C ALA A 81 -0.38 9.62 -4.43
N LEU A 82 -1.04 8.50 -4.10
CA LEU A 82 -0.74 7.72 -2.89
C LEU A 82 0.70 7.15 -2.90
N ILE A 83 1.12 6.54 -4.00
CA ILE A 83 2.49 6.01 -4.14
C ILE A 83 3.52 7.14 -4.05
N GLU A 84 3.28 8.26 -4.73
CA GLU A 84 4.18 9.41 -4.73
C GLU A 84 4.26 10.10 -3.37
N ALA A 85 3.16 10.13 -2.61
CA ALA A 85 3.14 10.62 -1.24
C ALA A 85 4.02 9.77 -0.32
N LEU A 86 3.91 8.44 -0.38
CA LEU A 86 4.82 7.53 0.35
C LEU A 86 6.27 7.72 -0.08
N ALA A 87 6.53 7.84 -1.38
CA ALA A 87 7.89 8.04 -1.89
C ALA A 87 8.47 9.39 -1.45
N LYS A 88 7.65 10.46 -1.40
CA LYS A 88 8.05 11.78 -0.90
C LYS A 88 8.40 11.72 0.58
N LYS A 89 7.54 11.10 1.40
CA LYS A 89 7.80 10.86 2.84
C LYS A 89 9.11 10.10 3.03
N GLY A 90 9.30 9.00 2.31
CA GLY A 90 10.50 8.18 2.42
C GLY A 90 11.78 8.89 2.00
N ARG A 91 11.73 9.75 0.97
CA ARG A 91 12.89 10.58 0.61
C ARG A 91 13.22 11.60 1.70
N ALA A 92 12.20 12.23 2.31
CA ALA A 92 12.39 13.19 3.39
C ALA A 92 12.95 12.53 4.67
N GLU A 93 12.57 11.29 4.94
CA GLU A 93 12.98 10.52 6.14
C GLU A 93 14.17 9.58 5.89
N GLY A 94 14.77 9.62 4.71
CA GLY A 94 15.99 8.88 4.41
C GLY A 94 15.81 7.36 4.24
N TRP A 95 14.63 6.89 3.83
CA TRP A 95 14.38 5.48 3.55
C TRP A 95 15.18 5.00 2.33
N LEU A 96 15.54 3.72 2.31
CA LEU A 96 16.24 3.12 1.18
C LEU A 96 15.32 2.89 -0.02
N ARG A 97 14.10 2.39 0.22
CA ARG A 97 13.21 1.89 -0.83
C ARG A 97 11.76 1.84 -0.37
N LEU A 98 10.85 2.07 -1.31
CA LEU A 98 9.45 1.64 -1.28
C LEU A 98 9.27 0.47 -2.25
N TYR A 99 8.61 -0.61 -1.83
CA TYR A 99 8.29 -1.76 -2.69
C TYR A 99 6.89 -2.31 -2.39
N TRP A 100 6.35 -3.06 -3.34
CA TRP A 100 5.06 -3.75 -3.21
C TRP A 100 5.07 -5.01 -4.09
N GLN A 101 4.03 -5.82 -3.93
CA GLN A 101 3.75 -6.98 -4.76
C GLN A 101 2.36 -6.83 -5.38
N THR A 102 2.14 -7.50 -6.50
CA THR A 102 0.83 -7.55 -7.13
C THR A 102 0.71 -8.85 -7.91
N ASP A 103 -0.51 -9.33 -8.09
CA ASP A 103 -0.76 -10.47 -8.95
C ASP A 103 -0.26 -10.21 -10.38
N THR A 104 0.33 -11.23 -11.00
CA THR A 104 0.92 -11.09 -12.34
C THR A 104 -0.12 -10.72 -13.40
N GLY A 105 -1.37 -11.15 -13.22
CA GLY A 105 -2.54 -10.85 -14.03
C GLY A 105 -3.21 -9.52 -13.72
N ASN A 106 -2.78 -8.76 -12.70
CA ASN A 106 -3.33 -7.43 -12.38
C ASN A 106 -2.84 -6.35 -13.36
N ALA A 107 -3.20 -6.50 -14.64
CA ALA A 107 -2.77 -5.61 -15.72
C ALA A 107 -3.16 -4.15 -15.46
N THR A 108 -4.31 -3.91 -14.80
CA THR A 108 -4.77 -2.56 -14.49
C THR A 108 -3.86 -1.85 -13.50
N ALA A 109 -3.50 -2.48 -12.38
CA ALA A 109 -2.57 -1.89 -11.43
C ALA A 109 -1.15 -1.82 -12.01
N ARG A 110 -0.71 -2.85 -12.75
CA ARG A 110 0.61 -2.89 -13.39
C ARG A 110 0.84 -1.76 -14.39
N ARG A 111 -0.18 -1.32 -15.15
CA ARG A 111 -0.08 -0.12 -16.01
C ARG A 111 0.34 1.15 -15.25
N LEU A 112 -0.07 1.28 -13.98
CA LEU A 112 0.40 2.35 -13.11
C LEU A 112 1.81 2.04 -12.59
N TYR A 113 2.01 0.84 -12.05
CA TYR A 113 3.28 0.45 -11.42
C TYR A 113 4.48 0.54 -12.37
N ASP A 114 4.30 0.17 -13.63
CA ASP A 114 5.35 0.25 -14.65
C ASP A 114 5.76 1.70 -14.99
N LYS A 115 4.94 2.70 -14.62
CA LYS A 115 5.26 4.13 -14.77
C LYS A 115 5.99 4.72 -13.56
N VAL A 116 5.79 4.16 -12.36
CA VAL A 116 6.29 4.73 -11.10
C VAL A 116 7.36 3.86 -10.41
N GLY A 117 7.56 2.64 -10.89
CA GLY A 117 8.50 1.67 -10.37
C GLY A 117 9.07 0.78 -11.46
N LYS A 118 9.85 -0.22 -11.05
CA LYS A 118 10.43 -1.22 -11.97
C LYS A 118 10.13 -2.60 -11.43
N ALA A 119 9.40 -3.41 -12.21
CA ALA A 119 9.15 -4.80 -11.90
C ALA A 119 10.48 -5.57 -11.77
N ARG A 120 10.57 -6.43 -10.75
CA ARG A 120 11.70 -7.33 -10.51
C ARG A 120 11.23 -8.75 -10.75
N ASN A 121 12.08 -9.58 -11.35
CA ASN A 121 11.78 -10.97 -11.62
C ASN A 121 12.11 -11.84 -10.39
N TRP A 122 11.28 -11.74 -9.35
CA TRP A 122 11.43 -12.47 -8.10
C TRP A 122 10.17 -13.31 -7.87
N VAL A 123 10.33 -14.51 -7.33
CA VAL A 123 9.21 -15.39 -6.96
C VAL A 123 8.92 -15.18 -5.46
N ARG A 124 7.65 -14.99 -5.11
CA ARG A 124 7.19 -14.97 -3.72
C ARG A 124 6.91 -16.42 -3.29
N TYR A 125 7.44 -16.81 -2.13
CA TYR A 125 7.09 -18.05 -1.46
C TYR A 125 6.32 -17.69 -0.20
N ASP A 126 5.17 -18.32 -0.01
CA ASP A 126 4.37 -18.25 1.20
C ASP A 126 4.33 -19.65 1.84
N LEU A 127 4.46 -19.70 3.16
CA LEU A 127 4.30 -20.89 3.97
C LEU A 127 3.28 -20.54 5.05
N ASP A 128 2.14 -21.22 5.05
CA ASP A 128 1.13 -21.05 6.08
C ASP A 128 1.67 -21.55 7.44
N LEU A 129 1.39 -20.80 8.51
CA LEU A 129 1.85 -21.05 9.88
C LEU A 129 0.67 -21.25 10.83
#